data_AF-A0A0M7ALU4-F1
#
_entry.id   AF-A0A0M7ALU4-F1
#
_cell.length_a   1.000
_cell.length_b   1.000
_cell.length_c   1.000
_cell.angle_alpha   90.00
_cell.angle_beta   90.00
_cell.angle_gamma   90.00
#
_symmetry.space_group_name_H-M   'P 1'
#
loop_
_entity.id
_entity.type
_entity.pdbx_description
1 polymer ?
#
loop_
_entity_poly.entity_id
_entity_poly.type
_entity_poly.pdbx_seq_one_letter_code
_entity_poly.pdbx_strand_id
1 'polypeptide(L)' 'MTEQPNGKVTIDGREFAVSDLSQDALNQLSSMTVVDRKIGELQQQIAIYQTARNAYAQALAAALPKD' A
#
# COMPACT_ATOMS: atom_id res chain seq x y z
N MET A 1 21.79 -27.82 17.29
CA MET A 1 21.80 -27.28 15.91
C MET A 1 20.61 -26.34 15.84
N THR A 2 20.83 -25.03 15.95
CA THR A 2 19.75 -24.05 15.96
C THR A 2 19.35 -23.75 14.52
N GLU A 3 18.24 -24.29 14.06
CA GLU A 3 17.57 -23.82 12.85
C GLU A 3 17.09 -22.38 13.11
N GLN A 4 17.89 -21.41 12.68
CA GLN A 4 17.39 -20.05 12.50
C GLN A 4 16.40 -20.11 11.35
N PRO A 5 15.18 -19.53 11.47
CA PRO A 5 14.28 -19.45 10.35
C PRO A 5 14.96 -18.53 9.32
N ASN A 6 15.53 -19.12 8.27
CA ASN A 6 16.00 -18.38 7.12
C ASN A 6 14.77 -17.79 6.43
N GLY A 7 14.34 -16.64 6.95
CA GLY A 7 13.28 -15.84 6.36
C GLY A 7 13.69 -15.55 4.93
N LYS A 8 12.87 -15.97 3.98
CA LYS A 8 13.03 -15.59 2.59
C LYS A 8 12.15 -14.38 2.32
N VAL A 9 12.69 -13.40 1.61
CA VAL A 9 11.95 -12.23 1.16
C VAL A 9 11.93 -12.21 -0.35
N THR A 10 10.79 -11.85 -0.93
CA THR A 10 10.66 -11.69 -2.38
C THR A 10 10.81 -10.21 -2.70
N ILE A 11 11.83 -9.86 -3.48
CA ILE A 11 12.10 -8.50 -3.95
C ILE A 11 12.11 -8.56 -5.48
N ASP A 12 11.28 -7.74 -6.14
CA ASP A 12 11.12 -7.73 -7.60
C ASP A 12 10.83 -9.11 -8.23
N GLY A 13 10.04 -9.93 -7.54
CA GLY A 13 9.68 -11.28 -7.99
C GLY A 13 10.80 -12.32 -7.87
N ARG A 14 11.93 -11.97 -7.24
CA ARG A 14 13.03 -12.89 -6.94
C ARG A 14 13.12 -13.15 -5.45
N GLU A 15 13.33 -14.41 -5.10
CA GLU A 15 13.44 -14.86 -3.72
C GLU A 15 14.89 -14.70 -3.23
N PHE A 16 15.08 -14.04 -2.09
CA PHE A 16 16.36 -13.85 -1.43
C PHE A 16 16.29 -14.35 0.00
N ALA A 17 17.32 -15.05 0.47
CA ALA A 17 17.46 -15.32 1.89
C ALA A 17 17.84 -14.01 2.60
N VAL A 18 17.18 -13.70 3.71
CA VAL A 18 17.47 -12.49 4.50
C VAL A 18 18.92 -12.49 4.99
N SER A 19 19.52 -13.66 5.22
CA SER A 19 20.95 -13.83 5.56
C SER A 19 21.91 -13.34 4.47
N ASP A 20 21.46 -13.31 3.22
CA ASP A 20 22.29 -12.99 2.06
C ASP A 20 22.22 -11.50 1.69
N LEU A 21 21.38 -10.73 2.39
CA LEU A 21 21.19 -9.31 2.16
C LEU A 21 22.17 -8.47 2.99
N SER A 22 22.68 -7.39 2.39
CA SER A 22 23.48 -6.42 3.13
C SER A 22 22.62 -5.65 4.14
N GLN A 23 23.27 -5.06 5.15
CA GLN A 23 22.57 -4.21 6.11
C GLN A 23 21.83 -3.04 5.43
N ASP A 24 22.43 -2.47 4.38
CA ASP A 24 21.81 -1.40 3.58
C ASP A 24 20.57 -1.91 2.83
N ALA A 25 20.62 -3.11 2.27
CA ALA A 25 19.48 -3.73 1.60
C ALA A 25 18.32 -3.98 2.58
N LEU A 26 18.61 -4.45 3.80
CA LEU A 26 17.61 -4.64 4.85
C LEU A 26 16.98 -3.30 5.30
N ASN A 27 17.79 -2.25 5.44
CA ASN A 27 17.30 -0.92 5.78
C ASN A 27 16.39 -0.34 4.69
N GLN A 28 16.75 -0.54 3.42
CA GLN A 28 15.93 -0.11 2.29
C GLN A 28 14.62 -0.91 2.19
N LEU A 29 14.67 -2.24 2.40
CA LEU A 29 13.48 -3.09 2.43
C LEU A 29 12.50 -2.66 3.52
N SER A 30 13.00 -2.35 4.72
CA SER A 30 12.19 -1.81 5.81
C SER A 30 11.55 -0.48 5.44
N SER A 31 12.33 0.45 4.87
CA SER A 31 11.83 1.74 4.41
C SER A 31 10.74 1.59 3.34
N MET A 32 10.95 0.70 2.37
CA MET A 32 9.97 0.41 1.31
C MET A 32 8.67 -0.15 1.89
N THR A 33 8.76 -1.13 2.79
CA THR A 33 7.59 -1.73 3.46
C THR A 33 6.76 -0.68 4.20
N VAL A 34 7.42 0.28 4.87
CA VAL A 34 6.73 1.38 5.55
C VAL A 34 6.02 2.30 4.55
N VAL A 35 6.67 2.61 3.42
CA VAL A 35 6.08 3.45 2.36
C VAL A 35 4.88 2.75 1.72
N ASP A 36 4.99 1.45 1.42
CA ASP A 36 3.91 0.66 0.82
C ASP A 36 2.67 0.65 1.72
N ARG A 37 2.85 0.49 3.04
CA ARG A 37 1.74 0.60 4.00
C ARG A 37 1.06 1.96 3.93
N LYS A 38 1.84 3.05 3.89
CA LYS A 38 1.30 4.41 3.79
C LYS A 38 0.57 4.64 2.47
N ILE A 39 1.07 4.08 1.36
CA ILE A 39 0.38 4.12 0.07
C ILE A 39 -0.98 3.43 0.19
N GLY A 40 -1.05 2.24 0.81
CA GLY A 40 -2.31 1.54 1.06
C GLY A 40 -3.31 2.38 1.90
N GLU A 41 -2.83 3.04 2.96
CA GLU A 41 -3.65 3.94 3.77
C GLU A 41 -4.20 5.13 2.97
N LEU A 42 -3.37 5.73 2.11
CA LEU A 42 -3.79 6.82 1.23
C LEU A 42 -4.83 6.34 0.19
N GLN A 43 -4.65 5.15 -0.38
CA GLN A 43 -5.62 4.55 -1.30
C GLN A 43 -6.97 4.32 -0.62
N GLN A 44 -6.98 3.88 0.64
CA GLN A 44 -8.21 3.75 1.42
C GLN A 44 -8.91 5.11 1.61
N GLN A 45 -8.15 6.16 1.94
CA GLN A 45 -8.70 7.51 2.06
C GLN A 45 -9.26 8.02 0.73
N ILE A 46 -8.56 7.78 -0.38
CA ILE A 46 -9.04 8.13 -1.72
C ILE A 46 -10.39 7.47 -2.00
N ALA A 47 -10.56 6.18 -1.69
CA ALA A 47 -11.82 5.48 -1.89
C ALA A 47 -12.98 6.10 -1.09
N ILE A 48 -12.72 6.52 0.15
CA ILE A 48 -13.70 7.23 0.99
C ILE A 48 -14.10 8.56 0.33
N TYR A 49 -13.13 9.37 -0.10
CA TYR A 49 -13.41 10.66 -0.74
C TYR A 49 -14.11 10.51 -2.09
N GLN A 50 -13.78 9.48 -2.87
CA GLN A 50 -14.49 9.17 -4.11
C GLN A 50 -15.97 8.85 -3.85
N THR A 51 -16.27 8.11 -2.77
CA THR A 51 -17.65 7.80 -2.37
C THR A 51 -18.40 9.08 -2.01
N ALA A 52 -17.81 9.94 -1.18
CA ALA A 52 -18.41 11.22 -0.81
C ALA A 52 -18.64 12.12 -2.04
N ARG A 53 -17.65 12.23 -2.94
CA ARG A 53 -17.76 12.98 -4.19
C ARG A 53 -18.93 12.49 -5.04
N ASN A 54 -19.09 11.17 -5.17
CA ASN A 54 -20.17 10.58 -5.95
C ASN A 54 -21.54 10.88 -5.33
N ALA A 55 -21.66 10.81 -4.00
CA ALA A 55 -22.88 11.19 -3.29
C ALA A 55 -23.24 12.68 -3.54
N TYR A 56 -22.26 13.58 -3.45
CA TYR A 56 -22.49 15.00 -3.75
C TYR A 56 -22.86 15.25 -5.22
N ALA A 57 -22.26 14.53 -6.16
CA ALA A 57 -22.61 14.63 -7.57
C ALA A 57 -24.07 14.21 -7.83
N GLN A 58 -24.52 13.12 -7.18
CA GLN A 58 -25.91 12.67 -7.26
C GLN A 58 -26.88 13.68 -6.64
N ALA A 59 -26.55 14.22 -5.47
CA ALA A 59 -27.36 15.24 -4.80
C ALA A 59 -27.48 16.52 -5.66
N LEU A 60 -26.38 16.96 -6.26
CA LEU A 60 -26.39 18.08 -7.19
C LEU A 60 -27.28 17.80 -8.39
N ALA A 61 -27.13 16.64 -9.04
CA ALA A 61 -27.95 16.26 -10.18
C ALA A 61 -29.45 16.24 -9.86
N ALA A 62 -29.81 15.81 -8.63
CA ALA A 62 -31.20 15.81 -8.17
C ALA A 62 -31.76 17.22 -7.87
N ALA A 63 -30.88 18.18 -7.53
CA ALA A 63 -31.25 19.56 -7.21
C ALA A 63 -31.31 20.47 -8.45
N LEU A 64 -30.78 20.04 -9.59
CA LEU A 64 -30.87 20.79 -10.83
C LEU A 64 -32.31 20.82 -11.36
N PRO A 65 -32.75 21.93 -11.98
CA PRO A 65 -34.05 22.00 -12.64
C PRO A 65 -34.19 20.87 -13.67
N LYS A 66 -35.37 20.25 -13.69
CA LYS A 66 -35.74 19.34 -14.76
C LYS A 66 -36.54 20.15 -15.76
N ASP A 67 -36.03 20.26 -16.98
CA ASP A 67 -36.79 20.78 -18.12
C ASP A 67 -38.05 19.92 -18.38
#